data_AF-A0A350X9Q7-F1
#
_entry.id   AF-A0A350X9Q7-F1
#
_cell.length_a   1.000
_cell.length_b   1.000
_cell.length_c   1.000
_cell.angle_alpha   90.00
_cell.angle_beta   90.00
_cell.angle_gamma   90.00
#
_symmetry.space_group_name_H-M   'P 1'
#
loop_
_entity.id
_entity.type
_entity.pdbx_description
1 polymer ?
#
loop_
_entity_poly.entity_id
_entity_poly.type
_entity_poly.pdbx_seq_one_letter_code
_entity_poly.pdbx_strand_id
1 'polypeptide(L)'
;LGCPKQEVWMANHKGRVNAVMIGLGGAFPVYAGIHKRAPGVVRSAGFEWLYRWLQEPRRLWGRYSSTIPIFIWLACKQLLIDQRQQLLEDYNDASV
;
A
#
# COMPACT_ATOMS: atom_id res chain seq x y z
N LEU A 1 1.97 -11.35 11.69
CA LEU A 1 0.88 -10.41 12.10
C LEU A 1 0.89 -9.22 11.13
N GLY A 2 -0.26 -8.60 10.86
CA GLY A 2 -0.33 -7.40 10.01
C GLY A 2 -1.03 -6.26 10.74
N CYS A 3 -0.77 -5.02 10.34
CA CYS A 3 -1.36 -3.82 10.96
C CYS A 3 -2.88 -3.89 10.98
N PRO A 4 -3.62 -3.69 12.09
CA PRO A 4 -3.18 -3.09 13.35
C PRO A 4 -2.79 -4.12 14.43
N LYS A 5 -2.80 -5.42 14.12
CA LYS A 5 -2.62 -6.48 15.13
C LYS A 5 -1.22 -6.44 15.76
N GLN A 6 -0.21 -5.97 15.03
CA GLN A 6 1.16 -5.84 15.54
C GLN A 6 1.25 -4.71 16.56
N GLU A 7 0.68 -3.58 16.21
CA GLU A 7 0.66 -2.34 16.98
C GLU A 7 -0.15 -2.53 18.25
N VAL A 8 -1.32 -3.18 18.17
CA VAL A 8 -2.14 -3.53 19.34
C VAL A 8 -1.39 -4.49 20.27
N TRP A 9 -0.73 -5.52 19.73
CA TRP A 9 0.05 -6.43 20.55
C TRP A 9 1.21 -5.70 21.26
N MET A 10 1.95 -4.88 20.53
CA MET A 10 3.04 -4.07 21.09
C MET A 10 2.55 -3.11 22.18
N ALA A 11 1.42 -2.44 21.95
CA ALA A 11 0.81 -1.55 22.93
C ALA A 11 0.44 -2.30 24.22
N ASN A 12 -0.15 -3.50 24.09
CA ASN A 12 -0.53 -4.34 25.23
C ASN A 12 0.67 -4.92 26.00
N HIS A 13 1.87 -4.91 25.41
CA HIS A 13 3.11 -5.42 26.03
C HIS A 13 4.09 -4.31 26.41
N LYS A 14 3.66 -3.04 26.32
CA LYS A 14 4.43 -1.90 26.79
C LYS A 14 4.76 -2.08 28.28
N GLY A 15 6.04 -1.99 28.64
CA GLY A 15 6.53 -2.20 30.01
C GLY A 15 6.66 -3.66 30.46
N ARG A 16 6.28 -4.63 29.61
CA ARG A 16 6.46 -6.08 29.87
C ARG A 16 7.65 -6.66 29.10
N VAL A 17 8.02 -6.04 27.99
CA VAL A 17 9.16 -6.41 27.14
C VAL A 17 10.23 -5.35 27.29
N ASN A 18 11.38 -5.72 27.84
CA ASN A 18 12.55 -4.84 27.98
C ASN A 18 13.40 -4.83 26.69
N ALA A 19 12.76 -4.55 25.56
CA ALA A 19 13.41 -4.46 24.25
C ALA A 19 12.60 -3.57 23.29
N VAL A 20 13.26 -3.08 22.24
CA VAL A 20 12.61 -2.34 21.16
C VAL A 20 11.73 -3.31 20.36
N MET A 21 10.45 -2.96 20.21
CA MET A 21 9.50 -3.73 19.41
C MET A 21 9.28 -3.06 18.05
N ILE A 22 9.58 -3.78 16.96
CA ILE A 22 9.45 -3.30 15.58
C ILE A 22 8.49 -4.20 14.80
N GLY A 23 7.45 -3.60 14.22
CA GLY A 23 6.52 -4.30 13.32
C GLY A 23 7.08 -4.44 11.92
N LEU A 24 7.59 -5.61 11.55
CA LEU A 24 8.10 -5.88 10.18
C LEU A 24 7.00 -6.13 9.13
N GLY A 25 5.74 -6.22 9.56
CA GLY A 25 4.60 -6.46 8.69
C GLY A 25 4.78 -7.64 7.72
N GLY A 26 4.29 -7.45 6.50
CA GLY A 26 4.41 -8.42 5.41
C GLY A 26 5.78 -8.48 4.74
N ALA A 27 6.77 -7.69 5.20
CA ALA A 27 8.12 -7.74 4.64
C ALA A 27 8.89 -8.98 5.14
N PHE A 28 8.67 -9.38 6.40
CA PHE A 28 9.41 -10.49 7.00
C PHE A 28 9.27 -11.83 6.26
N PRO A 29 8.06 -12.29 5.87
CA PRO A 29 7.93 -13.54 5.11
C PRO A 29 8.66 -13.53 3.75
N VAL A 30 8.84 -12.36 3.14
CA VAL A 30 9.60 -12.22 1.88
C VAL A 30 11.09 -12.42 2.14
N TYR A 31 11.64 -11.80 3.19
CA TYR A 31 13.04 -11.97 3.57
C TYR A 31 13.36 -13.36 4.15
N ALA A 32 12.39 -13.97 4.82
CA ALA A 32 12.50 -15.34 5.34
C ALA A 32 12.36 -16.42 4.25
N GLY A 33 12.15 -16.04 2.98
CA GLY A 33 12.01 -16.97 1.85
C GLY A 33 10.66 -17.70 1.78
N ILE A 34 9.69 -17.33 2.63
CA ILE A 34 8.35 -17.93 2.68
C ILE A 34 7.49 -17.45 1.50
N HIS A 35 7.59 -16.17 1.15
CA HIS A 35 6.92 -15.60 0.00
C HIS A 35 7.93 -15.16 -1.06
N LYS A 36 7.59 -15.44 -2.32
CA LYS A 36 8.41 -14.96 -3.43
C LYS A 36 8.20 -13.46 -3.58
N ARG A 37 9.29 -12.74 -3.78
CA ARG A 37 9.22 -11.32 -4.14
C ARG A 37 8.70 -11.20 -5.58
N ALA A 38 7.90 -10.17 -5.84
CA ALA A 38 7.43 -9.89 -7.20
C ALA A 38 8.61 -9.72 -8.18
N PRO A 39 8.48 -10.20 -9.43
CA PRO A 39 9.47 -9.95 -10.47
C PRO A 39 9.77 -8.45 -10.62
N GLY A 40 10.97 -8.10 -11.10
CA GLY A 40 11.40 -6.71 -11.25
C GLY A 40 10.40 -5.86 -12.04
N VAL A 41 9.93 -6.36 -13.18
CA VAL A 41 8.93 -5.70 -14.05
C VAL A 41 7.64 -5.38 -13.30
N VAL A 42 7.13 -6.32 -12.49
CA VAL A 42 5.89 -6.15 -11.72
C VAL A 42 6.07 -5.10 -10.63
N ARG A 43 7.26 -5.03 -10.02
CA ARG A 43 7.60 -4.01 -9.02
C ARG A 43 7.71 -2.63 -9.66
N SER A 44 8.43 -2.52 -10.77
CA SER A 44 8.60 -1.26 -11.52
C SER A 44 7.28 -0.71 -12.05
N ALA A 45 6.34 -1.59 -12.41
CA ALA A 45 5.00 -1.21 -12.83
C ALA A 45 4.03 -0.88 -11.67
N GLY A 46 4.48 -0.96 -10.41
CA GLY A 46 3.64 -0.66 -9.24
C GLY A 46 2.61 -1.74 -8.88
N PHE A 47 2.65 -2.91 -9.52
CA PHE A 47 1.68 -4.02 -9.31
C PHE A 47 2.09 -5.02 -8.22
N GLU A 48 3.03 -4.65 -7.35
CA GLU A 48 3.47 -5.54 -6.27
C GLU A 48 2.32 -5.91 -5.31
N TRP A 49 1.38 -4.99 -5.07
CA TRP A 49 0.19 -5.25 -4.24
C TRP A 49 -0.69 -6.36 -4.86
N LEU A 50 -0.88 -6.35 -6.17
CA LEU A 50 -1.68 -7.35 -6.89
C LEU A 50 -0.98 -8.71 -6.85
N TYR A 51 0.33 -8.73 -7.05
CA TYR A 51 1.13 -9.96 -6.93
C TYR A 51 1.05 -10.57 -5.53
N ARG A 52 1.06 -9.75 -4.47
CA ARG A 52 0.88 -10.22 -3.09
C ARG A 52 -0.53 -10.77 -2.86
N TRP A 53 -1.55 -10.14 -3.43
CA TRP A 53 -2.92 -10.63 -3.35
C TRP A 53 -3.09 -11.98 -4.04
N LEU A 54 -2.47 -12.19 -5.21
CA LEU A 54 -2.50 -13.47 -5.91
C LEU A 54 -1.80 -14.59 -5.12
N GLN A 55 -0.75 -14.27 -4.36
CA GLN A 55 -0.08 -15.24 -3.49
C GLN A 55 -0.91 -15.61 -2.26
N GLU A 56 -1.68 -14.67 -1.70
CA GLU A 56 -2.43 -14.89 -0.46
C GLU A 56 -3.87 -14.34 -0.55
N PRO A 57 -4.70 -14.83 -1.49
CA PRO A 57 -6.00 -14.23 -1.80
C PRO A 57 -6.92 -14.28 -0.59
N ARG A 58 -7.02 -15.42 0.09
CA ARG A 58 -7.87 -15.59 1.29
C ARG A 58 -7.46 -14.66 2.45
N ARG A 59 -6.17 -14.37 2.60
CA ARG A 59 -5.65 -13.56 3.71
C ARG A 59 -5.86 -12.06 3.46
N LEU A 60 -5.70 -11.62 2.22
CA LEU A 60 -5.75 -10.21 1.86
C LEU A 60 -7.12 -9.75 1.35
N TRP A 61 -7.99 -10.67 0.92
CA TRP A 61 -9.30 -10.37 0.33
C TRP A 61 -10.10 -9.34 1.11
N GLY A 62 -10.39 -9.61 2.39
CA GLY A 62 -11.27 -8.75 3.19
C GLY A 62 -10.75 -7.32 3.38
N ARG A 63 -9.44 -7.10 3.26
CA ARG A 63 -8.88 -5.74 3.28
C ARG A 63 -8.94 -5.10 1.91
N TYR A 64 -8.50 -5.84 0.91
CA TYR A 64 -8.30 -5.33 -0.44
C TYR A 64 -9.63 -4.97 -1.07
N SER A 65 -10.70 -5.73 -0.80
CA SER A 65 -12.06 -5.43 -1.26
C SER A 65 -12.57 -4.07 -0.78
N SER A 66 -12.17 -3.62 0.41
CA SER A 66 -12.68 -2.38 1.00
C SER A 66 -11.74 -1.19 0.80
N THR A 67 -10.43 -1.40 0.75
CA THR A 67 -9.45 -0.30 0.64
C THR A 67 -9.04 0.01 -0.79
N ILE A 68 -8.89 -1.00 -1.65
CA ILE A 68 -8.36 -0.79 -3.01
C ILE A 68 -9.35 0.00 -3.89
N PRO A 69 -10.66 -0.27 -3.92
CA PRO A 69 -11.59 0.51 -4.74
C PRO A 69 -11.62 1.99 -4.35
N ILE A 70 -11.62 2.29 -3.05
CA ILE A 70 -11.60 3.67 -2.54
C ILE A 70 -10.28 4.35 -2.94
N PHE A 71 -9.15 3.66 -2.79
CA PHE A 71 -7.86 4.19 -3.20
C PHE A 71 -7.81 4.47 -4.70
N ILE A 72 -8.27 3.54 -5.55
CA ILE A 72 -8.31 3.73 -7.00
C ILE A 72 -9.20 4.93 -7.34
N TRP A 73 -10.38 5.04 -6.74
CA TRP A 73 -11.28 6.18 -6.99
C TRP A 73 -10.63 7.51 -6.60
N LEU A 74 -10.04 7.60 -5.40
CA LEU A 74 -9.35 8.81 -4.93
C LEU A 74 -8.14 9.14 -5.80
N ALA A 75 -7.34 8.16 -6.18
CA ALA A 75 -6.17 8.35 -7.05
C ALA A 75 -6.59 8.82 -8.45
N CYS A 76 -7.62 8.22 -9.05
CA CYS A 76 -8.16 8.67 -10.32
C CYS A 76 -8.73 10.09 -10.23
N LYS A 77 -9.47 10.40 -9.16
CA LYS A 77 -10.01 11.75 -8.93
C LYS A 77 -8.87 12.77 -8.83
N GLN A 78 -7.80 12.45 -8.09
CA GLN A 78 -6.63 13.31 -7.95
C GLN A 78 -5.98 13.58 -9.31
N LEU A 79 -5.67 12.52 -10.07
CA LEU A 79 -5.03 12.65 -11.39
C LEU A 79 -5.87 13.47 -12.38
N LEU A 80 -7.20 13.33 -12.36
CA LEU A 80 -8.09 14.12 -13.21
C LEU A 80 -8.18 15.59 -12.79
N ILE A 81 -8.11 15.88 -11.49
CA ILE A 81 -8.10 17.26 -10.98
C ILE A 81 -6.78 17.94 -11.34
N ASP A 82 -5.65 17.25 -11.17
CA ASP A 82 -4.32 17.79 -11.48
C ASP A 82 -4.18 18.07 -12.98
N GLN A 83 -4.67 17.18 -13.85
CA GLN A 83 -4.72 17.44 -15.29
C GLN A 83 -5.61 18.62 -15.65
N ARG A 84 -6.73 18.80 -14.96
CA ARG A 84 -7.61 19.96 -15.19
C ARG A 84 -6.95 21.26 -14.78
N GLN A 85 -6.17 21.29 -13.70
CA GLN A 85 -5.45 22.50 -13.28
C GLN A 85 -4.37 22.89 -14.29
N GLN A 86 -3.58 21.91 -14.75
CA GLN A 86 -2.57 22.14 -15.80
C GLN A 86 -3.18 22.72 -17.08
N LEU A 87 -4.31 22.16 -17.54
CA LEU A 87 -5.01 22.66 -18.73
C LEU A 87 -5.54 24.10 -18.58
N LEU A 88 -5.92 24.51 -17.36
CA LEU A 88 -6.40 25.86 -17.09
C LEU A 88 -5.24 26.88 -17.01
N GLU A 89 -4.10 26.47 -16.48
CA GLU A 89 -2.86 27.26 -16.52
C GLU A 89 -2.40 27.45 -17.98
N ASP A 90 -2.32 26.36 -18.76
CA ASP A 90 -1.92 26.41 -20.17
C ASP A 90 -2.88 27.28 -21.03
N TYR A 91 -4.20 27.23 -20.76
CA TYR A 91 -5.19 28.07 -21.46
C TYR A 91 -5.07 29.56 -21.11
N ASN A 92 -4.86 29.89 -19.83
CA ASN A 92 -4.69 31.28 -19.40
C ASN A 92 -3.40 31.89 -19.98
N ASP A 93 -2.29 31.15 -19.98
CA ASP A 93 -1.02 31.58 -20.56
C ASP A 93 -1.07 31.76 -22.08
N ALA A 94 -1.89 30.97 -22.79
CA ALA A 94 -2.11 31.11 -24.23
C ALA A 94 -3.05 32.26 -24.64
N SER A 95 -3.72 32.89 -23.66
CA SER A 95 -4.72 33.95 -23.86
C SER A 95 -4.22 35.37 -23.51
N VAL A 96 -2.96 35.48 -23.08
CA VAL A 96 -2.21 36.74 -22.83
C VAL A 96 -1.25 37.00 -23.99
#